data_AF-A0AA43RMI8-F1
#
_entry.id   AF-A0AA43RMI8-F1
#
_cell.length_a   1.000
_cell.length_b   1.000
_cell.length_c   1.000
_cell.angle_alpha   90.00
_cell.angle_beta   90.00
_cell.angle_gamma   90.00
#
_symmetry.space_group_name_H-M   'P 1'
#
loop_
_entity.id
_entity.type
_entity.pdbx_description
1 polymer ?
#
loop_
_entity_poly.entity_id
_entity_poly.type
_entity_poly.pdbx_seq_one_letter_code
_entity_poly.pdbx_strand_id
1 'polypeptide(L)' 'MSDFKQDISQNKQRLDEIASAVDAEGVSTEDLLKMLEEAVNIGMDVCEQVKQKVIVEEKPEQAASDDAE' A
#
# COMPACT_ATOMS: atom_id res chain seq x y z
N MET A 1 8.34 6.86 -13.22
CA MET A 1 8.20 6.10 -11.96
C MET A 1 7.52 7.02 -10.98
N SER A 2 6.37 6.63 -10.45
CA SER A 2 5.74 7.37 -9.36
C SER A 2 6.65 7.31 -8.13
N ASP A 3 6.72 8.39 -7.36
CA ASP A 3 7.45 8.42 -6.09
C ASP A 3 6.65 7.58 -5.09
N PHE A 4 7.27 6.56 -4.48
CA PHE A 4 6.66 5.73 -3.43
C PHE A 4 5.93 6.56 -2.37
N LYS A 5 6.48 7.72 -2.01
CA LYS A 5 5.85 8.62 -1.03
C LYS A 5 4.54 9.21 -1.56
N GLN A 6 4.47 9.50 -2.85
CA GLN A 6 3.26 9.99 -3.51
C GLN A 6 2.19 8.89 -3.56
N ASP A 7 2.56 7.65 -3.92
CA ASP A 7 1.62 6.52 -4.00
C ASP A 7 1.01 6.20 -2.63
N ILE A 8 1.83 6.14 -1.58
CA ILE A 8 1.35 5.96 -0.20
C ILE A 8 0.44 7.11 0.24
N SER A 9 0.76 8.35 -0.15
CA SER A 9 -0.07 9.51 0.20
C SER A 9 -1.44 9.48 -0.48
N GLN A 10 -1.49 9.04 -1.74
CA GLN A 10 -2.74 8.86 -2.48
C GLN A 10 -3.59 7.73 -1.86
N ASN A 11 -2.98 6.60 -1.54
CA ASN A 11 -3.66 5.50 -0.86
C ASN A 11 -4.23 5.92 0.50
N LYS A 12 -3.48 6.70 1.28
CA LYS A 12 -3.98 7.29 2.54
C LYS A 12 -5.17 8.21 2.30
N GLN A 13 -5.08 9.13 1.34
CA GLN A 13 -6.18 10.04 1.03
C GLN A 13 -7.44 9.25 0.65
N ARG A 14 -7.30 8.18 -0.14
CA ARG A 14 -8.44 7.35 -0.53
C ARG A 14 -9.07 6.63 0.66
N LEU A 15 -8.27 6.14 1.60
CA LEU A 15 -8.78 5.56 2.84
C LEU A 15 -9.52 6.59 3.71
N ASP A 16 -9.04 7.84 3.77
CA ASP A 16 -9.71 8.93 4.49
C ASP A 16 -11.06 9.29 3.84
N GLU A 17 -11.16 9.25 2.51
CA GLU A 17 -12.41 9.42 1.76
C GLU A 17 -13.41 8.30 2.05
N ILE A 18 -12.94 7.04 2.06
CA ILE A 18 -13.77 5.88 2.40
C ILE A 18 -14.30 5.99 3.83
N ALA A 19 -13.44 6.35 4.79
CA ALA A 19 -13.86 6.55 6.18
C ALA A 19 -14.95 7.62 6.30
N SER A 20 -14.81 8.72 5.57
CA SER A 20 -15.81 9.80 5.55
C SER A 20 -17.12 9.36 4.89
N ALA A 21 -17.05 8.51 3.86
CA ALA A 21 -18.22 8.03 3.13
C ALA A 21 -19.01 6.96 3.91
N VAL A 22 -18.35 6.15 4.72
CA VAL A 22 -19.01 5.13 5.56
C VAL A 22 -19.93 5.76 6.62
N ASP A 23 -19.56 6.93 7.14
CA ASP A 23 -20.36 7.66 8.14
C ASP A 23 -21.50 8.48 7.52
N ALA A 24 -21.64 8.50 6.19
CA ALA A 24 -22.67 9.27 5.52
C ALA A 24 -24.07 8.65 5.72
N GLU A 25 -25.07 9.50 5.95
CA GLU A 25 -26.45 9.05 6.03
C GLU A 25 -26.95 8.52 4.68
N GLY A 26 -27.72 7.42 4.70
CA GLY A 26 -28.37 6.88 3.50
C GLY A 26 -27.49 5.98 2.63
N VAL A 27 -26.30 5.60 3.09
CA VAL A 27 -25.45 4.60 2.41
C VAL A 27 -26.04 3.21 2.60
N SER A 28 -26.14 2.45 1.50
CA SER A 28 -26.67 1.09 1.55
C SER A 28 -25.65 0.11 2.14
N THR A 29 -26.11 -1.01 2.71
CA THR A 29 -25.21 -2.08 3.17
C THR A 29 -24.31 -2.60 2.05
N GLU A 30 -24.81 -2.65 0.81
CA GLU A 30 -24.01 -3.08 -0.34
C GLU A 30 -22.86 -2.11 -0.63
N ASP A 31 -23.12 -0.80 -0.55
CA ASP A 31 -22.09 0.21 -0.76
C ASP A 31 -21.06 0.22 0.39
N LEU A 32 -21.51 -0.01 1.63
CA LEU A 32 -20.60 -0.21 2.77
C LEU A 32 -19.67 -1.40 2.56
N LEU A 33 -20.18 -2.52 2.02
CA LEU A 33 -19.36 -3.70 1.73
C LEU A 33 -18.37 -3.45 0.60
N LYS A 34 -18.77 -2.72 -0.45
CA LYS A 34 -17.85 -2.31 -1.53
C LYS A 34 -16.74 -1.39 -1.02
N MET A 35 -17.09 -0.45 -0.15
CA MET A 35 -16.11 0.44 0.50
C MET A 35 -15.13 -0.33 1.39
N LEU A 36 -15.63 -1.34 2.12
CA LEU A 36 -14.78 -2.23 2.91
C LEU A 36 -13.82 -3.03 2.02
N GLU A 37 -14.31 -3.60 0.93
CA GLU A 37 -13.49 -4.34 -0.04
C GLU A 37 -12.40 -3.45 -0.64
N GLU A 38 -12.75 -2.22 -1.03
CA GLU A 38 -11.79 -1.25 -1.54
C GLU A 38 -10.70 -0.91 -0.50
N ALA A 39 -11.10 -0.65 0.75
CA ALA A 39 -10.16 -0.34 1.82
C ALA A 39 -9.18 -1.50 2.10
N VAL A 40 -9.66 -2.74 2.06
CA VAL A 40 -8.82 -3.93 2.21
C VAL A 40 -7.81 -4.05 1.07
N ASN A 41 -8.25 -3.85 -0.18
CA ASN A 41 -7.36 -3.90 -1.34
C ASN A 41 -6.26 -2.83 -1.26
N ILE A 42 -6.61 -1.59 -0.88
CA ILE A 42 -5.61 -0.53 -0.66
C ILE A 42 -4.60 -0.93 0.43
N GLY A 43 -5.08 -1.51 1.54
CA GLY A 43 -4.21 -1.99 2.61
C GLY A 43 -3.24 -3.09 2.16
N MET A 44 -3.71 -4.01 1.30
CA MET A 44 -2.87 -5.07 0.72
C MET A 44 -1.80 -4.50 -0.20
N ASP A 45 -2.17 -3.57 -1.09
CA ASP A 45 -1.24 -2.91 -2.01
C ASP A 45 -0.17 -2.13 -1.26
N VAL A 46 -0.56 -1.37 -0.22
CA VAL A 46 0.39 -0.66 0.64
C VAL A 46 1.36 -1.63 1.32
N CYS A 47 0.88 -2.77 1.83
CA CYS A 47 1.75 -3.78 2.43
C CYS A 47 2.75 -4.34 1.42
N GLU A 48 2.33 -4.58 0.17
CA GLU A 48 3.21 -5.06 -0.89
C GLU A 48 4.27 -4.01 -1.27
N GLN A 49 3.86 -2.75 -1.46
CA GLN A 49 4.79 -1.66 -1.76
C GLN A 49 5.84 -1.47 -0.67
N VAL A 50 5.44 -1.52 0.61
CA VAL A 50 6.36 -1.44 1.74
C VAL A 50 7.34 -2.62 1.74
N LYS A 51 6.86 -3.85 1.51
CA LYS A 51 7.74 -5.02 1.40
C LYS A 51 8.76 -4.86 0.30
N GLN A 52 8.35 -4.42 -0.89
CA GLN A 52 9.25 -4.20 -2.02
C GLN A 52 10.33 -3.16 -1.67
N LYS A 53 9.97 -2.08 -0.96
CA LYS A 53 10.93 -1.06 -0.55
C LYS A 53 11.92 -1.56 0.51
N VAL A 54 11.45 -2.27 1.53
CA VAL A 54 12.31 -2.85 2.59
C VAL A 54 13.26 -3.90 2.00
N ILE A 55 12.79 -4.78 1.12
CA ILE A 55 13.62 -5.80 0.46
C ILE A 55 14.69 -5.16 -0.45
N VAL A 56 14.37 -4.03 -1.09
CA VAL A 56 15.35 -3.28 -1.90
C VAL A 56 16.39 -2.58 -1.02
N GLU A 57 16.01 -2.08 0.16
CA GLU A 57 16.95 -1.44 1.10
C GLU A 57 17.87 -2.46 1.82
N GLU A 58 17.45 -3.71 2.00
CA GLU A 58 18.28 -4.79 2.57
C GLU A 58 19.29 -5.41 1.59
N LYS A 59 19.35 -4.95 0.32
CA LYS A 59 20.28 -5.52 -0.67
C LYS A 59 21.24 -4.49 -1.26
N PRO A 60 22.36 -4.27 -0.56
CA PRO A 60 23.65 -4.33 -1.23
C PRO A 60 24.67 -5.17 -0.42
N GLU A 61 25.62 -5.79 -1.13
CA GLU A 61 26.76 -6.59 -0.63
C GLU A 61 26.57 -8.09 -0.40
N GLN A 62 26.33 -8.83 -1.49
CA GLN A 62 26.96 -10.14 -1.67
C GLN A 62 27.29 -10.33 -3.16
N ALA A 63 28.21 -9.50 -3.65
CA ALA A 63 28.80 -9.61 -4.97
C ALA A 63 30.20 -9.00 -4.99
N ALA A 64 31.12 -9.53 -4.17
CA ALA A 64 32.56 -9.50 -4.42
C ALA A 64 33.28 -10.40 -3.40
N SER A 65 34.26 -11.18 -3.87
CA SER A 65 35.17 -12.12 -3.17
C SER A 65 34.52 -13.32 -2.46
N ASP A 66 34.84 -14.58 -2.73
CA ASP A 66 36.13 -15.16 -3.16
C ASP A 66 35.98 -16.14 -4.34
N ASP A 67 36.51 -15.71 -5.48
CA ASP A 67 37.28 -16.58 -6.36
C ASP A 67 38.75 -16.25 -6.04
N ALA A 68 39.35 -16.99 -5.11
CA ALA A 68 40.79 -17.01 -4.87
C ALA A 68 41.19 -18.24 -4.03
N GLU A 69 41.86 -19.17 -4.73
CA GLU A 69 42.72 -20.29 -4.27
C GLU A 69 42.06 -21.62 -3.84
#